data_AF-A0A1V5M6K0-F1
#
_entry.id   AF-A0A1V5M6K0-F1
#
_cell.length_a   1.000
_cell.length_b   1.000
_cell.length_c   1.000
_cell.angle_alpha   90.00
_cell.angle_beta   90.00
_cell.angle_gamma   90.00
#
_symmetry.space_group_name_H-M   'P 1'
#
loop_
_entity.id
_entity.type
_entity.pdbx_description
1 polymer ?
#
loop_
_entity_poly.entity_id
_entity_poly.type
_entity_poly.pdbx_seq_one_letter_code
_entity_poly.pdbx_strand_id
1 'polypeptide(L)'
;MIEGILINPWTAGYTLTFFEEASWECTGGLVTLWNQPKDLMFAAGKRLNADRVLVLEWGPRNFYAGRECEVTAWLVDQTRTPHAGRVRLSLAAGGKSTAGELAYRSRGRRVERIGAWRFRAPETTGFGTLLGQLETEAGSSTPPVKYQVFVGPAGRLAGLKADLGRLPEELRANLAGSGIKNGPGPILMDAAATTPIQLQAVRNEVKQGAAAIILHPETAGCLPPGLSSRPSRGWIFPSFHFLSEHPCFRDCRGDGVVGPAWAELAPRFSLQAEPASGRELIGGFLVQNYRAGLFGTSFSHGHDLVIQREGKGRVIFCTYRLLETVGRNPLADTLLANILAEAGR
;
A
#
# COMPACT_ATOMS: atom_id res chain seq x y z
N MET A 1 -6.07 3.07 11.29
CA MET A 1 -5.77 2.58 12.65
C MET A 1 -6.77 3.14 13.66
N ILE A 2 -6.79 4.47 13.94
CA ILE A 2 -7.70 5.07 14.93
C ILE A 2 -9.17 4.75 14.64
N GLU A 3 -9.60 4.78 13.39
CA GLU A 3 -10.97 4.38 13.02
C GLU A 3 -11.34 2.97 13.45
N GLY A 4 -10.42 2.00 13.30
CA GLY A 4 -10.60 0.63 13.79
C GLY A 4 -10.72 0.56 15.31
N ILE A 5 -9.99 1.42 16.03
CA ILE A 5 -10.11 1.57 17.49
C ILE A 5 -11.49 2.15 17.85
N LEU A 6 -11.97 3.16 17.11
CA LEU A 6 -13.25 3.82 17.38
C LEU A 6 -14.45 2.90 17.15
N ILE A 7 -14.42 2.03 16.14
CA ILE A 7 -15.49 1.06 15.87
C ILE A 7 -15.39 -0.20 16.75
N ASN A 8 -14.33 -0.36 17.53
CA ASN A 8 -14.23 -1.46 18.49
C ASN A 8 -15.04 -1.12 19.76
N PRO A 9 -16.16 -1.82 20.04
CA PRO A 9 -16.99 -1.51 21.20
C PRO A 9 -16.27 -1.77 22.53
N TRP A 10 -15.16 -2.51 22.52
CA TRP A 10 -14.40 -2.87 23.72
C TRP A 10 -13.26 -1.89 24.01
N THR A 11 -13.05 -0.89 23.15
CA THR A 11 -12.06 0.14 23.40
C THR A 11 -12.67 1.34 24.12
N ALA A 12 -12.18 1.65 25.31
CA ALA A 12 -12.59 2.82 26.09
C ALA A 12 -12.15 4.14 25.46
N GLY A 13 -11.03 4.16 24.74
CA GLY A 13 -10.48 5.36 24.10
C GLY A 13 -9.11 5.11 23.47
N TYR A 14 -8.49 6.17 22.99
CA TYR A 14 -7.12 6.15 22.48
C TYR A 14 -6.38 7.39 22.96
N THR A 15 -5.05 7.29 23.06
CA THR A 15 -4.17 8.40 23.36
C THR A 15 -3.23 8.59 22.18
N LEU A 16 -3.04 9.84 21.76
CA LEU A 16 -1.97 10.18 20.82
C LEU A 16 -0.67 10.26 21.60
N THR A 17 0.36 9.56 21.15
CA THR A 17 1.71 9.65 21.75
C THR A 17 2.21 11.10 21.73
N PHE A 18 1.89 11.84 20.65
CA PHE A 18 2.27 13.24 20.47
C PHE A 18 1.08 14.06 19.96
N PHE A 19 0.67 15.07 20.71
CA PHE A 19 -0.24 16.10 20.19
C PHE A 19 0.55 17.21 19.49
N GLU A 20 1.60 17.68 20.15
CA GLU A 20 2.60 18.63 19.65
C GLU A 20 3.87 17.89 19.21
N GLU A 21 4.61 18.44 18.26
CA GLU A 21 5.96 17.96 17.96
C GLU A 21 6.92 18.15 19.14
N ALA A 22 7.79 17.17 19.38
CA ALA A 22 9.01 17.40 20.15
C ALA A 22 10.10 17.97 19.23
N SER A 23 11.03 18.75 19.77
CA SER A 23 12.06 19.49 19.00
C SER A 23 12.87 18.64 18.01
N TRP A 24 13.06 17.34 18.27
CA TRP A 24 13.72 16.39 17.35
C TRP A 24 12.75 15.40 16.67
N GLU A 25 11.44 15.50 16.92
CA GLU A 25 10.39 14.58 16.44
C GLU A 25 9.30 15.32 15.63
N CYS A 26 9.72 15.94 14.53
CA CYS A 26 8.87 16.74 13.65
C CYS A 26 7.83 15.94 12.82
N THR A 27 7.61 14.67 13.13
CA THR A 27 6.74 13.78 12.34
C THR A 27 5.58 13.17 13.12
N GLY A 28 5.60 13.24 14.46
CA GLY A 28 4.60 12.59 15.31
C GLY A 28 3.38 13.46 15.70
N GLY A 29 3.58 14.78 15.85
CA GLY A 29 2.54 15.70 16.34
C GLY A 29 1.48 16.08 15.31
N LEU A 30 0.28 16.45 15.78
CA LEU A 30 -0.80 17.08 15.01
C LEU A 30 -0.56 18.59 14.80
N VAL A 31 0.13 19.23 15.74
CA VAL A 31 0.57 20.61 15.66
C VAL A 31 2.09 20.67 15.73
N THR A 32 2.70 21.71 15.17
CA THR A 32 4.13 21.95 15.23
C THR A 32 4.55 22.47 16.61
N LEU A 33 5.87 22.53 16.86
CA LEU A 33 6.45 23.15 18.07
C LEU A 33 6.03 24.62 18.29
N TRP A 34 5.54 25.29 17.24
CA TRP A 34 5.03 26.66 17.31
C TRP A 34 3.50 26.71 17.29
N ASN A 35 2.85 25.63 17.72
CA ASN A 35 1.39 25.48 17.76
C ASN A 35 0.69 25.71 16.42
N GLN A 36 1.40 25.51 15.30
CA GLN A 36 0.77 25.59 13.98
C GLN A 36 0.16 24.22 13.62
N PRO A 37 -1.12 24.15 13.20
CA PRO A 37 -1.73 22.89 12.82
C PRO A 37 -1.03 22.32 11.57
N LYS A 38 -0.76 21.02 11.57
CA LYS A 38 -0.36 20.30 10.35
C LYS A 38 -1.62 19.94 9.60
N ASP A 39 -1.95 20.67 8.54
CA ASP A 39 -3.24 20.62 7.83
C ASP A 39 -3.86 19.22 7.74
N LEU A 40 -3.13 18.25 7.16
CA LEU A 40 -3.63 16.89 6.96
C LEU A 40 -3.87 16.14 8.28
N MET A 41 -2.91 16.19 9.20
CA MET A 41 -2.96 15.45 10.47
C MET A 41 -3.98 16.08 11.42
N PHE A 42 -3.98 17.41 11.52
CA PHE A 42 -4.90 18.16 12.36
C PHE A 42 -6.35 18.02 11.87
N ALA A 43 -6.60 18.10 10.56
CA ALA A 43 -7.93 17.86 10.01
C ALA A 43 -8.41 16.42 10.27
N ALA A 44 -7.52 15.42 10.13
CA ALA A 44 -7.83 14.04 10.48
C ALA A 44 -8.14 13.89 11.97
N GLY A 45 -7.35 14.49 12.86
CA GLY A 45 -7.59 14.50 14.30
C GLY A 45 -8.92 15.17 14.67
N LYS A 46 -9.23 16.32 14.08
CA LYS A 46 -10.51 17.02 14.28
C LYS A 46 -11.69 16.16 13.86
N ARG A 47 -11.60 15.49 12.70
CA ARG A 47 -12.66 14.58 12.23
C ARG A 47 -12.85 13.41 13.19
N LEU A 48 -11.76 12.78 13.64
CA LEU A 48 -11.81 11.59 14.50
C LEU A 48 -12.30 11.88 15.93
N ASN A 49 -12.30 13.15 16.35
CA ASN A 49 -12.82 13.61 17.64
C ASN A 49 -14.14 14.40 17.50
N ALA A 50 -14.77 14.40 16.32
CA ALA A 50 -16.09 15.01 16.16
C ALA A 50 -17.15 14.22 16.94
N ASP A 51 -18.24 14.89 17.30
CA ASP A 51 -19.41 14.29 17.97
C ASP A 51 -19.93 13.04 17.26
N ARG A 52 -19.86 13.05 15.92
CA ARG A 52 -20.25 11.94 15.05
C ARG A 52 -19.16 11.68 14.03
N VAL A 53 -18.73 10.43 13.93
CA VAL A 53 -17.69 9.99 12.99
C VAL A 53 -18.25 8.87 12.14
N LEU A 54 -18.22 9.08 10.82
CA LEU A 54 -18.43 8.03 9.84
C LEU A 54 -17.11 7.29 9.61
N VAL A 55 -17.15 5.96 9.73
CA VAL A 55 -16.05 5.06 9.39
C VAL A 55 -16.50 4.13 8.27
N LEU A 56 -15.66 3.97 7.24
CA LEU A 56 -15.90 3.01 6.17
C LEU A 56 -14.94 1.83 6.32
N GLU A 57 -15.49 0.63 6.26
CA GLU A 57 -14.76 -0.63 6.36
C GLU A 57 -14.98 -1.47 5.10
N TRP A 58 -13.88 -1.90 4.48
CA TRP A 58 -13.90 -2.80 3.33
C TRP A 58 -12.57 -3.55 3.23
N GLY A 59 -12.55 -4.60 2.42
CA GLY A 59 -11.33 -5.32 2.05
C GLY A 59 -11.58 -6.15 0.79
N PRO A 60 -10.58 -6.32 -0.10
CA PRO A 60 -9.25 -5.68 -0.13
C PRO A 60 -9.31 -4.16 -0.37
N ARG A 61 -8.21 -3.43 -0.11
CA ARG A 61 -8.20 -1.94 -0.18
C ARG A 61 -8.49 -1.36 -1.56
N ASN A 62 -8.08 -2.05 -2.61
CA ASN A 62 -8.17 -1.61 -4.00
C ASN A 62 -9.20 -2.46 -4.76
N PHE A 63 -9.76 -1.90 -5.85
CA PHE A 63 -10.91 -2.49 -6.55
C PHE A 63 -10.55 -2.90 -7.97
N TYR A 64 -10.93 -4.12 -8.36
CA TYR A 64 -10.86 -4.48 -9.77
C TYR A 64 -12.00 -3.80 -10.53
N ALA A 65 -11.66 -3.19 -11.66
CA ALA A 65 -12.61 -2.53 -12.55
C ALA A 65 -13.77 -3.48 -12.91
N GLY A 66 -15.00 -2.98 -12.81
CA GLY A 66 -16.20 -3.73 -13.14
C GLY A 66 -16.57 -4.87 -12.18
N ARG A 67 -15.83 -5.12 -11.10
CA ARG A 67 -16.23 -6.11 -10.08
C ARG A 67 -17.25 -5.53 -9.10
N GLU A 68 -18.16 -6.38 -8.63
CA GLU A 68 -19.01 -6.09 -7.48
C GLU A 68 -18.16 -5.96 -6.21
N CYS A 69 -18.45 -4.94 -5.44
CA CYS A 69 -17.72 -4.53 -4.26
C CYS A 69 -18.70 -4.20 -3.13
N GLU A 70 -18.22 -4.28 -1.88
CA GLU A 70 -19.01 -3.93 -0.70
C GLU A 70 -18.19 -3.05 0.24
N VAL A 71 -18.79 -1.95 0.70
CA VAL A 71 -18.24 -1.08 1.76
C VAL A 71 -19.25 -1.00 2.89
N THR A 72 -18.84 -1.39 4.10
CA THR A 72 -19.66 -1.26 5.31
C THR A 72 -19.46 0.12 5.93
N ALA A 73 -20.55 0.80 6.23
CA ALA A 73 -20.56 2.06 6.95
C ALA A 73 -20.84 1.84 8.45
N TRP A 74 -20.06 2.50 9.28
CA TRP A 74 -20.19 2.52 10.73
C TRP A 74 -20.37 3.96 11.24
N LEU A 75 -21.27 4.12 12.20
CA LEU A 75 -21.44 5.34 12.98
C LEU A 75 -20.74 5.18 14.32
N VAL A 76 -19.87 6.13 14.65
CA VAL A 76 -19.39 6.36 16.02
C VAL A 76 -20.00 7.67 16.50
N ASP A 77 -20.89 7.59 17.48
CA ASP A 77 -21.66 8.71 18.01
C ASP A 77 -21.32 8.94 19.49
N GLN A 78 -20.59 10.02 19.77
CA GLN A 78 -20.23 10.42 21.12
C GLN A 78 -21.41 11.04 21.88
N THR A 79 -22.43 11.58 21.18
CA THR A 79 -23.61 12.20 21.82
C THR A 79 -24.60 11.15 22.31
N ARG A 80 -24.57 9.95 21.73
CA ARG A 80 -25.44 8.81 22.10
C ARG A 80 -26.93 9.17 22.04
N THR A 81 -27.30 10.04 21.10
CA THR A 81 -28.68 10.48 20.93
C THR A 81 -29.32 9.75 19.74
N PRO A 82 -30.52 9.16 19.89
CA PRO A 82 -31.23 8.56 18.77
C PRO A 82 -31.50 9.60 17.68
N HIS A 83 -31.25 9.22 16.43
CA HIS A 83 -31.49 10.06 15.27
C HIS A 83 -31.57 9.21 14.00
N ALA A 84 -32.05 9.80 12.91
CA ALA A 84 -32.08 9.18 11.59
C ALA A 84 -31.40 10.07 10.56
N GLY A 85 -31.09 9.49 9.41
CA GLY A 85 -30.40 10.20 8.36
C GLY A 85 -30.01 9.29 7.20
N ARG A 86 -29.03 9.78 6.44
CA ARG A 86 -28.48 9.10 5.27
C ARG A 86 -26.96 9.18 5.25
N VAL A 87 -26.34 8.19 4.63
CA VAL A 87 -24.91 8.20 4.29
C VAL A 87 -24.78 8.22 2.78
N ARG A 88 -24.21 9.28 2.25
CA ARG A 88 -23.85 9.41 0.84
C ARG A 88 -22.47 8.83 0.61
N LEU A 89 -22.35 7.95 -0.37
CA LEU A 89 -21.12 7.23 -0.69
C LEU A 89 -20.80 7.39 -2.17
N SER A 90 -19.53 7.51 -2.50
CA SER A 90 -19.08 7.51 -3.88
C SER A 90 -17.67 6.97 -4.03
N LEU A 91 -17.42 6.31 -5.17
CA LEU A 91 -16.10 5.95 -5.63
C LEU A 91 -15.87 6.61 -6.99
N ALA A 92 -14.88 7.49 -7.07
CA ALA A 92 -14.46 8.14 -8.31
C ALA A 92 -13.02 7.75 -8.64
N ALA A 93 -12.77 7.27 -9.86
CA ALA A 93 -11.43 6.90 -10.35
C ALA A 93 -11.37 7.09 -11.87
N GLY A 94 -10.22 7.49 -12.41
CA GLY A 94 -9.98 7.57 -13.86
C GLY A 94 -11.13 8.21 -14.66
N GLY A 95 -11.67 9.33 -14.17
CA GLY A 95 -12.76 10.09 -14.80
C GLY A 95 -14.17 9.48 -14.72
N LYS A 96 -14.33 8.30 -14.12
CA LYS A 96 -15.64 7.65 -13.90
C LYS A 96 -15.98 7.61 -12.41
N SER A 97 -17.27 7.59 -12.10
CA SER A 97 -17.74 7.47 -10.72
C SER A 97 -18.94 6.54 -10.58
N THR A 98 -19.10 6.01 -9.38
CA THR A 98 -20.31 5.32 -8.92
C THR A 98 -20.67 5.89 -7.56
N ALA A 99 -21.96 6.04 -7.28
CA ALA A 99 -22.45 6.64 -6.05
C ALA A 99 -23.69 5.91 -5.55
N GLY A 100 -23.95 6.04 -4.26
CA GLY A 100 -25.11 5.45 -3.63
C GLY A 100 -25.40 6.09 -2.28
N GLU A 101 -26.48 5.64 -1.67
CA GLU A 101 -26.94 6.16 -0.40
C GLU A 101 -27.42 5.01 0.50
N LEU A 102 -27.17 5.14 1.80
CA LEU A 102 -27.69 4.26 2.84
C LEU A 102 -28.55 5.09 3.80
N ALA A 103 -29.85 4.79 3.90
CA ALA A 103 -30.67 5.30 4.98
C ALA A 103 -30.33 4.59 6.29
N TYR A 104 -30.40 5.30 7.42
CA TYR A 104 -30.10 4.72 8.72
C TYR A 104 -30.95 5.33 9.85
N ARG A 105 -31.07 4.58 10.94
CA ARG A 105 -31.68 5.01 12.20
C ARG A 105 -30.82 4.54 13.36
N SER A 106 -30.13 5.48 13.99
CA SER A 106 -29.33 5.27 15.20
C SER A 106 -30.23 5.05 16.41
N ARG A 107 -29.86 4.10 17.27
CA ARG A 107 -30.53 3.83 18.54
C ARG A 107 -29.90 4.57 19.72
N GLY A 108 -28.96 5.49 19.43
CA GLY A 108 -28.21 6.22 20.46
C GLY A 108 -27.12 5.37 21.12
N ARG A 109 -26.61 4.33 20.45
CA ARG A 109 -25.43 3.61 20.92
C ARG A 109 -24.17 4.35 20.46
N ARG A 110 -23.07 4.16 21.20
CA ARG A 110 -21.78 4.77 20.83
C ARG A 110 -21.27 4.30 19.49
N VAL A 111 -21.42 3.01 19.18
CA VAL A 111 -20.97 2.41 17.92
C VAL A 111 -22.10 1.62 17.31
N GLU A 112 -22.45 1.92 16.06
CA GLU A 112 -23.52 1.26 15.32
C GLU A 112 -23.09 0.96 13.88
N ARG A 113 -23.36 -0.27 13.43
CA ARG A 113 -23.25 -0.62 12.01
C ARG A 113 -24.46 -0.03 11.29
N ILE A 114 -24.22 0.85 10.31
CA ILE A 114 -25.29 1.47 9.52
C ILE A 114 -25.81 0.49 8.48
N GLY A 115 -24.91 -0.09 7.70
CA GLY A 115 -25.28 -0.94 6.56
C GLY A 115 -24.10 -1.13 5.62
N ALA A 116 -24.34 -1.85 4.52
CA ALA A 116 -23.35 -2.13 3.50
C ALA A 116 -23.80 -1.57 2.15
N TRP A 117 -22.96 -0.77 1.53
CA TRP A 117 -23.16 -0.27 0.18
C TRP A 117 -22.51 -1.24 -0.81
N ARG A 118 -23.34 -1.88 -1.62
CA ARG A 118 -22.92 -2.75 -2.72
C ARG A 118 -22.95 -1.96 -4.02
N PHE A 119 -21.86 -2.06 -4.77
CA PHE A 119 -21.71 -1.34 -6.03
C PHE A 119 -20.77 -2.07 -6.96
N ARG A 120 -20.93 -1.81 -8.26
CA ARG A 120 -19.96 -2.21 -9.27
C ARG A 120 -18.86 -1.15 -9.39
N ALA A 121 -17.60 -1.54 -9.21
CA ALA A 121 -16.47 -0.63 -9.35
C ALA A 121 -16.42 -0.03 -10.77
N PRO A 122 -16.10 1.27 -10.93
CA PRO A 122 -16.05 1.91 -12.24
C PRO A 122 -15.15 1.16 -13.22
N GLU A 123 -15.61 1.00 -14.47
CA GLU A 123 -14.84 0.36 -15.54
C GLU A 123 -13.75 1.30 -16.06
N THR A 124 -12.73 1.53 -15.26
CA THR A 124 -11.62 2.46 -15.49
C THR A 124 -10.34 1.94 -14.84
N THR A 125 -9.22 2.63 -15.06
CA THR A 125 -7.96 2.34 -14.37
C THR A 125 -7.35 3.64 -13.86
N GLY A 126 -6.85 3.61 -12.63
CA GLY A 126 -6.14 4.71 -12.02
C GLY A 126 -6.45 4.88 -10.53
N PHE A 127 -5.77 5.85 -9.94
CA PHE A 127 -6.04 6.29 -8.59
C PHE A 127 -7.39 7.00 -8.52
N GLY A 128 -8.04 6.83 -7.38
CA GLY A 128 -9.37 7.36 -7.12
C GLY A 128 -9.56 7.67 -5.64
N THR A 129 -10.77 8.13 -5.34
CA THR A 129 -11.20 8.45 -3.97
C THR A 129 -12.50 7.73 -3.67
N LEU A 130 -12.49 6.95 -2.59
CA LEU A 130 -13.71 6.49 -1.90
C LEU A 130 -14.10 7.57 -0.88
N LEU A 131 -15.29 8.14 -1.04
CA LEU A 131 -15.81 9.21 -0.21
C LEU A 131 -17.09 8.77 0.49
N GLY A 132 -17.21 9.12 1.77
CA GLY A 132 -18.45 8.97 2.53
C GLY A 132 -18.78 10.24 3.31
N GLN A 133 -20.07 10.55 3.42
CA GLN A 133 -20.56 11.63 4.27
C GLN A 133 -21.90 11.24 4.89
N LEU A 134 -22.02 11.46 6.20
CA LEU A 134 -23.26 11.24 6.93
C LEU A 134 -24.00 12.58 7.11
N GLU A 135 -25.30 12.57 6.86
CA GLU A 135 -26.22 13.68 7.05
C GLU A 135 -27.42 13.21 7.90
N THR A 136 -27.73 13.93 8.96
CA THR A 136 -28.92 13.67 9.78
C THR A 136 -30.15 14.35 9.17
N GLU A 137 -31.34 13.85 9.48
CA GLU A 137 -32.61 14.50 9.08
C GLU A 137 -32.75 15.92 9.64
N ALA A 138 -32.10 16.20 10.78
CA ALA A 138 -32.04 17.53 11.39
C ALA A 138 -31.05 18.49 10.69
N GLY A 139 -30.42 18.07 9.59
CA GLY A 139 -29.52 18.91 8.78
C GLY A 139 -28.08 18.98 9.27
N SER A 140 -27.69 18.20 10.29
CA SER A 140 -26.29 18.09 10.73
C SER A 140 -25.52 17.14 9.84
N SER A 141 -24.28 17.49 9.45
CA SER A 141 -23.43 16.62 8.63
C SER A 141 -22.07 16.38 9.27
N THR A 142 -21.53 15.17 9.12
CA THR A 142 -20.13 14.90 9.48
C THR A 142 -19.18 15.55 8.47
N PRO A 143 -17.92 15.84 8.85
CA PRO A 143 -16.88 16.03 7.87
C PRO A 143 -16.80 14.79 6.95
N PRO A 144 -16.59 14.96 5.63
CA PRO A 144 -16.50 13.82 4.73
C PRO A 144 -15.26 12.98 5.06
N VAL A 145 -15.42 11.67 5.02
CA VAL A 145 -14.29 10.72 5.05
C VAL A 145 -13.85 10.42 3.63
N LYS A 146 -12.54 10.44 3.40
CA LYS A 146 -11.93 10.24 2.08
C LYS A 146 -10.79 9.24 2.18
N TYR A 147 -10.78 8.26 1.29
CA TYR A 147 -9.72 7.27 1.19
C TYR A 147 -9.20 7.22 -0.25
N GLN A 148 -7.88 7.33 -0.41
CA GLN A 148 -7.23 7.07 -1.68
C GLN A 148 -7.26 5.56 -1.95
N VAL A 149 -7.72 5.19 -3.14
CA VAL A 149 -7.79 3.80 -3.60
C VAL A 149 -7.24 3.70 -5.02
N PHE A 150 -6.92 2.49 -5.46
CA PHE A 150 -6.63 2.19 -6.85
C PHE A 150 -7.75 1.35 -7.45
N VAL A 151 -8.22 1.74 -8.63
CA VAL A 151 -9.07 0.90 -9.48
C VAL A 151 -8.22 0.40 -10.63
N GLY A 152 -8.11 -0.91 -10.82
CA GLY A 152 -7.26 -1.46 -11.87
C GLY A 152 -7.89 -2.60 -12.65
N PRO A 153 -7.32 -2.97 -13.80
CA PRO A 153 -7.92 -3.96 -14.69
C PRO A 153 -7.93 -5.34 -14.06
N ALA A 154 -9.03 -6.07 -14.23
CA ALA A 154 -9.05 -7.51 -13.96
C ALA A 154 -8.20 -8.25 -14.99
N GLY A 155 -7.48 -9.30 -14.55
CA GLY A 155 -6.72 -10.15 -15.46
C GLY A 155 -5.48 -9.49 -16.06
N ARG A 156 -4.92 -8.45 -15.42
CA ARG A 156 -3.69 -7.78 -15.89
C ARG A 156 -2.50 -8.72 -16.10
N LEU A 157 -2.50 -9.83 -15.38
CA LEU A 157 -1.49 -10.89 -15.43
C LEU A 157 -1.82 -12.01 -16.41
N ALA A 158 -3.04 -12.04 -16.96
CA ALA A 158 -3.52 -13.11 -17.81
C ALA A 158 -2.67 -13.23 -19.09
N GLY A 159 -2.12 -14.42 -19.32
CA GLY A 159 -1.34 -14.72 -20.52
C GLY A 159 0.13 -14.28 -20.48
N LEU A 160 0.55 -13.54 -19.44
CA LEU A 160 1.98 -13.28 -19.20
C LEU A 160 2.70 -14.60 -18.91
N LYS A 161 3.97 -14.68 -19.31
CA LYS A 161 4.82 -15.86 -19.10
C LYS A 161 5.96 -15.55 -18.15
N ALA A 162 6.20 -16.48 -17.23
CA ALA A 162 7.35 -16.48 -16.34
C ALA A 162 7.73 -17.93 -16.02
N ASP A 163 9.00 -18.17 -15.71
CA ASP A 163 9.40 -19.46 -15.13
C ASP A 163 9.04 -19.43 -13.63
N LEU A 164 8.01 -20.19 -13.27
CA LEU A 164 7.50 -20.34 -11.91
C LEU A 164 8.04 -21.61 -11.23
N GLY A 165 8.94 -22.34 -11.89
CA GLY A 165 9.53 -23.59 -11.39
C GLY A 165 10.42 -23.39 -10.16
N ARG A 166 10.85 -22.15 -9.89
CA ARG A 166 11.64 -21.78 -8.70
C ARG A 166 10.79 -21.27 -7.54
N LEU A 167 9.47 -21.25 -7.67
CA LEU A 167 8.56 -20.92 -6.59
C LEU A 167 8.03 -22.17 -5.88
N PRO A 168 7.76 -22.07 -4.56
CA PRO A 168 6.94 -23.04 -3.83
C PRO A 168 5.62 -23.34 -4.55
N GLU A 169 5.11 -24.56 -4.39
CA GLU A 169 3.89 -25.02 -5.04
C GLU A 169 2.68 -24.14 -4.72
N GLU A 170 2.52 -23.73 -3.46
CA GLU A 170 1.44 -22.85 -3.03
C GLU A 170 1.48 -21.49 -3.75
N LEU A 171 2.66 -20.88 -3.86
CA LEU A 171 2.82 -19.61 -4.56
C LEU A 171 2.59 -19.75 -6.07
N ARG A 172 3.02 -20.88 -6.64
CA ARG A 172 2.75 -21.21 -8.05
C ARG A 172 1.27 -21.35 -8.32
N ALA A 173 0.52 -22.00 -7.43
CA ALA A 173 -0.93 -22.14 -7.53
C ALA A 173 -1.64 -20.77 -7.44
N ASN A 174 -1.23 -19.91 -6.51
CA ASN A 174 -1.76 -18.55 -6.38
C ASN A 174 -1.52 -17.72 -7.64
N LEU A 175 -0.31 -17.76 -8.21
CA LEU A 175 0.02 -17.05 -9.45
C LEU A 175 -0.70 -17.65 -10.67
N ALA A 176 -0.88 -18.96 -10.74
CA ALA A 176 -1.67 -19.60 -11.80
C ALA A 176 -3.13 -19.12 -11.75
N GLY A 177 -3.71 -18.98 -10.55
CA GLY A 177 -5.05 -18.40 -10.35
C GLY A 177 -5.19 -16.95 -10.83
N SER A 178 -4.09 -16.19 -10.87
CA SER A 178 -4.05 -14.83 -11.44
C SER A 178 -3.96 -14.79 -12.98
N GLY A 179 -3.75 -15.94 -13.62
CA GLY A 179 -3.66 -16.09 -15.08
C GLY A 179 -2.25 -16.04 -15.67
N ILE A 180 -1.20 -15.94 -14.84
CA ILE A 180 0.19 -16.10 -15.30
C ILE A 180 0.40 -17.54 -15.74
N LYS A 181 1.06 -17.72 -16.88
CA LYS A 181 1.41 -19.03 -17.43
C LYS A 181 2.85 -19.37 -17.09
N ASN A 182 3.07 -20.57 -16.56
CA ASN A 182 4.42 -21.12 -16.44
C ASN A 182 4.98 -21.40 -17.85
N GLY A 183 6.17 -20.90 -18.14
CA GLY A 183 6.83 -21.12 -19.43
C GLY A 183 8.01 -20.18 -19.67
N PRO A 184 8.54 -20.13 -20.91
CA PRO A 184 9.69 -19.28 -21.25
C PRO A 184 9.38 -17.80 -20.95
N GLY A 185 10.19 -17.21 -20.07
CA GLY A 185 10.06 -15.84 -19.57
C GLY A 185 11.06 -15.58 -18.44
N PRO A 186 10.96 -14.41 -17.75
CA PRO A 186 11.77 -14.14 -16.58
C PRO A 186 11.58 -15.21 -15.50
N ILE A 187 12.67 -15.60 -14.85
CA ILE A 187 12.66 -16.51 -13.71
C ILE A 187 12.07 -15.76 -12.51
N LEU A 188 10.98 -16.27 -11.94
CA LEU A 188 10.41 -15.72 -10.72
C LEU A 188 10.84 -16.58 -9.52
N MET A 189 11.47 -15.94 -8.54
CA MET A 189 12.03 -16.61 -7.37
C MET A 189 11.63 -15.87 -6.09
N ASP A 190 11.30 -16.63 -5.05
CA ASP A 190 11.12 -16.12 -3.70
C ASP A 190 12.35 -16.46 -2.88
N ALA A 191 13.13 -15.45 -2.49
CA ALA A 191 14.33 -15.66 -1.70
C ALA A 191 14.02 -16.22 -0.30
N ALA A 192 12.80 -16.05 0.22
CA ALA A 192 12.40 -16.59 1.52
C ALA A 192 12.25 -18.12 1.51
N ALA A 193 11.98 -18.70 0.33
CA ALA A 193 11.80 -20.13 0.14
C ALA A 193 12.96 -20.81 -0.61
N THR A 194 14.10 -20.13 -0.74
CA THR A 194 15.21 -20.54 -1.58
C THR A 194 16.51 -20.69 -0.79
N THR A 195 17.29 -21.72 -1.10
CA THR A 195 18.64 -21.90 -0.53
C THR A 195 19.69 -21.02 -1.23
N PRO A 196 20.79 -20.66 -0.56
CA PRO A 196 21.90 -19.93 -1.20
C PRO A 196 22.42 -20.56 -2.50
N ILE A 197 22.43 -21.90 -2.58
CA ILE A 197 22.87 -22.64 -3.77
C ILE A 197 21.91 -22.44 -4.94
N GLN A 198 20.60 -22.54 -4.70
CA GLN A 198 19.59 -22.30 -5.73
C GLN A 198 19.61 -20.85 -6.22
N LEU A 199 19.77 -19.88 -5.31
CA LEU A 199 19.94 -18.48 -5.66
C LEU A 199 21.19 -18.27 -6.53
N GLN A 200 22.32 -18.90 -6.17
CA GLN A 200 23.53 -18.82 -6.97
C GLN A 200 23.37 -19.47 -8.35
N ALA A 201 22.61 -20.56 -8.45
CA ALA A 201 22.28 -21.19 -9.73
C ALA A 201 21.50 -20.25 -10.65
N VAL A 202 20.44 -19.61 -10.15
CA VAL A 202 19.67 -18.60 -10.91
C VAL A 202 20.56 -17.44 -11.35
N ARG A 203 21.45 -16.95 -10.48
CA ARG A 203 22.41 -15.89 -10.87
C ARG A 203 23.39 -16.35 -11.96
N ASN A 204 23.79 -17.62 -11.97
CA ASN A 204 24.63 -18.15 -13.04
C ASN A 204 23.87 -18.21 -14.38
N GLU A 205 22.58 -18.60 -14.37
CA GLU A 205 21.71 -18.53 -15.55
C GLU A 205 21.56 -17.08 -16.05
N VAL A 206 21.41 -16.12 -15.12
CA VAL A 206 21.35 -14.69 -15.46
C VAL A 206 22.64 -14.22 -16.12
N LYS A 207 23.82 -14.60 -15.59
CA LYS A 207 25.11 -14.28 -16.23
C LYS A 207 25.21 -14.78 -17.67
N GLN A 208 24.51 -15.86 -18.01
CA GLN A 208 24.46 -16.43 -19.36
C GLN A 208 23.44 -15.75 -20.28
N GLY A 209 22.56 -14.89 -19.75
CA GLY A 209 21.59 -14.11 -20.53
C GLY A 209 20.15 -14.19 -20.04
N ALA A 210 19.86 -14.97 -18.99
CA ALA A 210 18.52 -15.01 -18.43
C ALA A 210 18.15 -13.70 -17.71
N ALA A 211 16.85 -13.49 -17.52
CA ALA A 211 16.32 -12.47 -16.62
C ALA A 211 15.70 -13.13 -15.39
N ALA A 212 15.95 -12.57 -14.21
CA ALA A 212 15.36 -13.04 -12.96
C ALA A 212 14.72 -11.91 -12.17
N ILE A 213 13.63 -12.23 -11.47
CA ILE A 213 12.98 -11.37 -10.47
C ILE A 213 13.05 -12.11 -9.15
N ILE A 214 13.76 -11.51 -8.19
CA ILE A 214 13.93 -12.04 -6.84
C ILE A 214 13.05 -11.23 -5.90
N LEU A 215 12.02 -11.90 -5.40
CA LEU A 215 11.09 -11.39 -4.40
C LEU A 215 11.62 -11.70 -3.00
N HIS A 216 11.29 -10.85 -2.03
CA HIS A 216 11.80 -10.90 -0.65
C HIS A 216 13.34 -10.99 -0.54
N PRO A 217 14.10 -10.22 -1.33
CA PRO A 217 15.56 -10.34 -1.40
C PRO A 217 16.24 -10.13 -0.03
N GLU A 218 15.59 -9.45 0.91
CA GLU A 218 16.07 -9.24 2.28
C GLU A 218 16.27 -10.53 3.08
N THR A 219 15.60 -11.63 2.71
CA THR A 219 15.75 -12.93 3.38
C THR A 219 16.86 -13.78 2.74
N ALA A 220 17.45 -13.31 1.64
CA ALA A 220 18.54 -14.00 0.99
C ALA A 220 19.78 -13.98 1.90
N GLY A 221 20.30 -15.15 2.25
CA GLY A 221 21.55 -15.27 3.01
C GLY A 221 22.80 -14.82 2.23
N CYS A 222 22.67 -14.45 0.95
CA CYS A 222 23.79 -14.06 0.09
C CYS A 222 23.38 -13.03 -0.99
N LEU A 223 23.00 -11.82 -0.57
CA LEU A 223 22.85 -10.70 -1.49
C LEU A 223 24.17 -10.39 -2.23
N PRO A 224 24.12 -9.88 -3.48
CA PRO A 224 25.32 -9.45 -4.20
C PRO A 224 26.15 -8.43 -3.41
N PRO A 225 27.47 -8.34 -3.67
CA PRO A 225 28.30 -7.31 -3.07
C PRO A 225 27.74 -5.89 -3.28
N GLY A 226 27.73 -5.11 -2.20
CA GLY A 226 27.17 -3.76 -2.20
C GLY A 226 25.64 -3.70 -2.10
N LEU A 227 24.97 -4.83 -1.86
CA LEU A 227 23.56 -4.88 -1.47
C LEU A 227 23.42 -5.44 -0.06
N SER A 228 22.65 -4.73 0.77
CA SER A 228 22.18 -5.22 2.06
C SER A 228 20.71 -4.86 2.23
N SER A 229 20.07 -5.37 3.27
CA SER A 229 18.68 -5.04 3.60
C SER A 229 18.61 -4.32 4.94
N ARG A 230 17.58 -3.49 5.09
CA ARG A 230 17.25 -2.86 6.38
C ARG A 230 15.74 -2.75 6.55
N PRO A 231 15.24 -2.71 7.78
CA PRO A 231 13.85 -2.37 8.03
C PRO A 231 13.49 -1.02 7.39
N SER A 232 12.37 -1.01 6.67
CA SER A 232 11.79 0.17 6.03
C SER A 232 10.43 0.52 6.64
N ARG A 233 10.15 -0.02 7.82
CA ARG A 233 8.95 0.29 8.58
C ARG A 233 9.24 1.44 9.51
N GLY A 234 8.35 2.43 9.50
CA GLY A 234 8.38 3.48 10.51
C GLY A 234 8.24 2.86 11.91
N TRP A 235 9.05 3.32 12.85
CA TRP A 235 8.89 3.00 14.27
C TRP A 235 8.22 4.21 14.94
N ILE A 236 8.95 4.95 15.78
CA ILE A 236 8.49 6.26 16.26
C ILE A 236 8.55 7.34 15.16
N PHE A 237 9.46 7.20 14.20
CA PHE A 237 9.57 8.05 13.01
C PHE A 237 8.95 7.35 11.79
N PRO A 238 8.20 8.07 10.94
CA PRO A 238 7.64 7.50 9.73
C PRO A 238 8.75 7.15 8.73
N SER A 239 8.51 6.08 7.98
CA SER A 239 9.24 5.76 6.74
C SER A 239 8.36 6.17 5.57
N PHE A 240 8.83 7.14 4.80
CA PHE A 240 8.11 7.68 3.64
C PHE A 240 8.56 6.94 2.40
N HIS A 241 7.72 6.07 1.86
CA HIS A 241 8.00 5.39 0.61
C HIS A 241 7.65 6.29 -0.59
N PHE A 242 8.49 6.25 -1.62
CA PHE A 242 8.33 7.03 -2.84
C PHE A 242 8.62 6.17 -4.07
N LEU A 243 8.05 6.58 -5.19
CA LEU A 243 8.09 5.91 -6.48
C LEU A 243 8.75 6.84 -7.50
N SER A 244 9.89 6.42 -8.04
CA SER A 244 10.57 7.15 -9.11
C SER A 244 9.81 7.05 -10.44
N GLU A 245 10.16 7.90 -11.40
CA GLU A 245 9.72 7.74 -12.78
C GLU A 245 10.44 6.55 -13.41
N HIS A 246 9.76 5.41 -13.43
CA HIS A 246 10.31 4.18 -13.97
C HIS A 246 9.22 3.31 -14.61
N PRO A 247 9.50 2.60 -15.72
CA PRO A 247 8.55 1.67 -16.35
C PRO A 247 7.91 0.65 -15.39
N CYS A 248 8.64 0.21 -14.37
CA CYS A 248 8.10 -0.67 -13.31
C CYS A 248 6.88 -0.08 -12.60
N PHE A 249 6.79 1.25 -12.47
CA PHE A 249 5.71 1.93 -11.76
C PHE A 249 4.67 2.56 -12.70
N ARG A 250 4.73 2.28 -14.00
CA ARG A 250 3.74 2.75 -14.98
C ARG A 250 2.33 2.38 -14.50
N ASP A 251 1.38 3.32 -14.58
CA ASP A 251 0.00 3.16 -14.11
C ASP A 251 -0.18 2.97 -12.58
N CYS A 252 0.91 2.77 -11.81
CA CYS A 252 0.87 2.54 -10.36
C CYS A 252 1.41 3.73 -9.54
N ARG A 253 2.05 4.72 -10.17
CA ARG A 253 2.81 5.77 -9.45
C ARG A 253 1.96 6.75 -8.65
N GLY A 254 0.75 7.08 -9.09
CA GLY A 254 -0.03 8.16 -8.48
C GLY A 254 0.73 9.49 -8.58
N ASP A 255 0.93 10.15 -7.44
CA ASP A 255 1.71 11.40 -7.30
C ASP A 255 3.22 11.18 -7.02
N GLY A 256 3.66 9.93 -6.97
CA GLY A 256 5.05 9.56 -6.66
C GLY A 256 5.32 9.30 -5.19
N VAL A 257 4.37 9.52 -4.29
CA VAL A 257 4.47 9.10 -2.88
C VAL A 257 3.52 7.93 -2.64
N VAL A 258 3.98 6.95 -1.88
CA VAL A 258 3.20 5.75 -1.56
C VAL A 258 2.13 6.11 -0.53
N GLY A 259 0.88 6.20 -0.99
CA GLY A 259 -0.28 6.50 -0.15
C GLY A 259 -1.04 5.26 0.38
N PRO A 260 -2.22 5.46 1.01
CA PRO A 260 -3.00 4.38 1.60
C PRO A 260 -3.37 3.22 0.66
N ALA A 261 -3.51 3.48 -0.65
CA ALA A 261 -3.78 2.46 -1.66
C ALA A 261 -2.66 1.39 -1.75
N TRP A 262 -1.44 1.73 -1.32
CA TRP A 262 -0.29 0.85 -1.33
C TRP A 262 -0.07 0.10 -0.02
N ALA A 263 -0.88 0.32 1.03
CA ALA A 263 -0.63 -0.19 2.37
C ALA A 263 -0.47 -1.72 2.47
N GLU A 264 -1.09 -2.47 1.57
CA GLU A 264 -0.96 -3.94 1.51
C GLU A 264 0.33 -4.40 0.81
N LEU A 265 0.89 -3.56 -0.08
CA LEU A 265 2.10 -3.86 -0.87
C LEU A 265 3.37 -3.30 -0.24
N ALA A 266 3.25 -2.25 0.59
CA ALA A 266 4.37 -1.49 1.14
C ALA A 266 5.44 -2.43 1.75
N PRO A 267 6.72 -2.25 1.41
CA PRO A 267 7.79 -3.13 1.88
C PRO A 267 7.96 -3.12 3.40
N ARG A 268 8.42 -4.25 3.93
CA ARG A 268 8.83 -4.37 5.35
C ARG A 268 10.32 -4.04 5.53
N PHE A 269 11.08 -4.36 4.50
CA PHE A 269 12.48 -4.10 4.34
C PHE A 269 12.69 -3.43 2.98
N SER A 270 13.74 -2.62 2.89
CA SER A 270 14.21 -2.10 1.62
C SER A 270 15.70 -2.36 1.52
N LEU A 271 16.22 -2.31 0.30
CA LEU A 271 17.62 -2.56 0.01
C LEU A 271 18.45 -1.30 0.27
N GLN A 272 19.58 -1.45 0.92
CA GLN A 272 20.66 -0.47 0.84
C GLN A 272 21.57 -0.88 -0.30
N ALA A 273 21.82 0.08 -1.19
CA ALA A 273 22.55 -0.15 -2.41
C ALA A 273 23.36 1.08 -2.75
N GLU A 274 24.66 0.90 -2.97
CA GLU A 274 25.50 1.97 -3.54
C GLU A 274 25.34 2.01 -5.05
N PRO A 275 25.43 3.19 -5.69
CA PRO A 275 25.54 3.29 -7.14
C PRO A 275 26.71 2.43 -7.65
N ALA A 276 26.43 1.62 -8.67
CA ALA A 276 27.42 0.74 -9.28
C ALA A 276 27.12 0.59 -10.78
N SER A 277 28.12 0.18 -11.56
CA SER A 277 27.94 -0.07 -12.98
C SER A 277 26.84 -1.12 -13.23
N GLY A 278 25.92 -0.78 -14.13
CA GLY A 278 24.78 -1.64 -14.47
C GLY A 278 23.74 -1.81 -13.36
N ARG A 279 23.77 -0.96 -12.32
CA ARG A 279 22.79 -0.94 -11.24
C ARG A 279 21.86 0.26 -11.37
N GLU A 280 20.56 0.00 -11.31
CA GLU A 280 19.51 1.02 -11.29
C GLU A 280 18.77 0.93 -9.94
N LEU A 281 18.65 2.08 -9.27
CA LEU A 281 18.04 2.22 -7.95
C LEU A 281 16.67 2.87 -8.12
N ILE A 282 15.59 2.13 -7.86
CA ILE A 282 14.24 2.49 -8.32
C ILE A 282 13.28 2.58 -7.14
N GLY A 283 12.69 3.77 -6.98
CA GLY A 283 11.88 4.09 -5.80
C GLY A 283 12.64 3.82 -4.51
N GLY A 284 11.89 3.77 -3.41
CA GLY A 284 12.49 3.50 -2.11
C GLY A 284 11.76 4.15 -0.97
N PHE A 285 12.51 4.38 0.09
CA PHE A 285 12.00 5.05 1.27
C PHE A 285 12.99 6.05 1.83
N LEU A 286 12.45 7.02 2.56
CA LEU A 286 13.18 7.99 3.36
C LEU A 286 12.74 7.85 4.82
N VAL A 287 13.68 7.75 5.75
CA VAL A 287 13.39 7.74 7.18
C VAL A 287 14.28 8.73 7.91
N GLN A 288 13.70 9.43 8.88
CA GLN A 288 14.43 10.29 9.79
C GLN A 288 15.14 9.42 10.83
N ASN A 289 16.46 9.57 10.98
CA ASN A 289 17.24 8.79 11.93
C ASN A 289 17.29 9.49 13.29
N TYR A 290 16.89 8.78 14.36
CA TYR A 290 16.91 9.32 15.72
C TYR A 290 18.33 9.69 16.19
N ARG A 291 19.35 8.97 15.72
CA ARG A 291 20.75 9.22 16.12
C ARG A 291 21.33 10.52 15.57
N ALA A 292 20.64 11.14 14.61
CA ALA A 292 21.05 12.40 14.02
C ALA A 292 21.00 13.59 15.01
N GLY A 293 20.15 13.52 16.03
CA GLY A 293 19.99 14.60 17.02
C GLY A 293 21.23 14.86 17.87
N LEU A 294 22.17 13.91 17.95
CA LEU A 294 23.44 14.06 18.67
C LEU A 294 24.62 14.49 17.78
N PHE A 295 24.50 14.40 16.44
CA PHE A 295 25.66 14.53 15.52
C PHE A 295 25.38 15.31 14.22
N GLY A 296 24.25 16.01 14.12
CA GLY A 296 23.83 16.67 12.88
C GLY A 296 23.04 15.72 11.98
N THR A 297 22.03 16.26 11.32
CA THR A 297 20.99 15.56 10.52
C THR A 297 21.49 14.34 9.72
N SER A 298 20.78 13.22 9.77
CA SER A 298 21.03 12.08 8.86
C SER A 298 19.73 11.35 8.52
N PHE A 299 18.98 11.88 7.54
CA PHE A 299 17.99 11.04 6.87
C PHE A 299 18.69 9.80 6.30
N SER A 300 18.09 8.64 6.47
CA SER A 300 18.50 7.43 5.77
C SER A 300 17.53 7.13 4.65
N HIS A 301 18.04 6.52 3.59
CA HIS A 301 17.21 6.00 2.52
C HIS A 301 17.55 4.55 2.20
N GLY A 302 16.74 3.96 1.34
CA GLY A 302 16.98 2.70 0.67
C GLY A 302 16.05 2.57 -0.52
N HIS A 303 16.07 1.41 -1.17
CA HIS A 303 15.43 1.17 -2.46
C HIS A 303 14.51 -0.04 -2.40
N ASP A 304 13.32 0.11 -2.95
CA ASP A 304 12.29 -0.95 -2.95
C ASP A 304 12.40 -1.85 -4.18
N LEU A 305 13.00 -1.31 -5.25
CA LEU A 305 13.41 -2.04 -6.44
C LEU A 305 14.87 -1.73 -6.77
N VAL A 306 15.64 -2.77 -7.08
CA VAL A 306 16.99 -2.62 -7.64
C VAL A 306 17.11 -3.52 -8.86
N ILE A 307 17.51 -2.96 -10.00
CA ILE A 307 17.87 -3.73 -11.19
C ILE A 307 19.39 -3.80 -11.23
N GLN A 308 19.93 -5.00 -11.38
CA GLN A 308 21.36 -5.25 -11.50
C GLN A 308 21.64 -6.07 -12.76
N ARG A 309 22.43 -5.53 -13.68
CA ARG A 309 23.02 -6.34 -14.76
C ARG A 309 24.06 -7.29 -14.18
N GLU A 310 23.97 -8.55 -14.57
CA GLU A 310 24.96 -9.58 -14.25
C GLU A 310 25.30 -10.34 -15.52
N GLY A 311 26.55 -10.23 -16.01
CA GLY A 311 26.96 -10.82 -17.27
C GLY A 311 26.09 -10.32 -18.44
N LYS A 312 25.47 -11.25 -19.17
CA LYS A 312 24.61 -10.95 -20.32
C LYS A 312 23.14 -10.69 -19.95
N GLY A 313 22.74 -10.98 -18.72
CA GLY A 313 21.37 -10.85 -18.24
C GLY A 313 21.21 -9.78 -17.16
N ARG A 314 20.09 -9.85 -16.44
CA ARG A 314 19.81 -8.98 -15.30
C ARG A 314 18.96 -9.64 -14.22
N VAL A 315 19.07 -9.10 -13.02
CA VAL A 315 18.25 -9.45 -11.86
C VAL A 315 17.49 -8.22 -11.41
N ILE A 316 16.20 -8.37 -11.13
CA ILE A 316 15.39 -7.37 -10.43
C ILE A 316 15.14 -7.87 -9.00
N PHE A 317 15.68 -7.16 -8.01
CA PHE A 317 15.37 -7.38 -6.61
C PHE A 317 14.18 -6.53 -6.22
N CYS A 318 13.14 -7.14 -5.65
CA CYS A 318 11.88 -6.48 -5.33
C CYS A 318 11.41 -6.79 -3.91
N THR A 319 11.28 -5.75 -3.08
CA THR A 319 10.85 -5.87 -1.68
C THR A 319 9.36 -5.60 -1.45
N TYR A 320 8.61 -5.24 -2.51
CA TYR A 320 7.16 -5.14 -2.42
C TYR A 320 6.53 -6.50 -2.11
N ARG A 321 5.47 -6.50 -1.29
CA ARG A 321 4.76 -7.70 -0.82
C ARG A 321 3.80 -8.25 -1.87
N LEU A 322 4.32 -8.51 -3.07
CA LEU A 322 3.55 -8.93 -4.25
C LEU A 322 2.93 -10.32 -4.06
N LEU A 323 3.71 -11.27 -3.55
CA LEU A 323 3.25 -12.66 -3.36
C LEU A 323 2.10 -12.77 -2.37
N GLU A 324 2.00 -11.83 -1.43
CA GLU A 324 0.93 -11.80 -0.45
C GLU A 324 -0.39 -11.25 -1.03
N THR A 325 -0.37 -10.56 -2.16
CA THR A 325 -1.52 -9.74 -2.61
C THR A 325 -1.93 -9.96 -4.06
N VAL A 326 -1.09 -10.64 -4.86
CA VAL A 326 -1.36 -10.98 -6.27
C VAL A 326 -2.68 -11.75 -6.42
N GLY A 327 -3.44 -11.43 -7.46
CA GLY A 327 -4.78 -11.98 -7.74
C GLY A 327 -5.90 -11.46 -6.82
N ARG A 328 -5.55 -10.68 -5.78
CA ARG A 328 -6.50 -10.07 -4.83
C ARG A 328 -6.43 -8.55 -4.82
N ASN A 329 -5.30 -7.97 -5.23
CA ASN A 329 -5.12 -6.53 -5.28
C ASN A 329 -4.69 -6.10 -6.70
N PRO A 330 -5.51 -5.31 -7.43
CA PRO A 330 -5.20 -4.88 -8.79
C PRO A 330 -3.92 -4.04 -8.91
N LEU A 331 -3.50 -3.35 -7.83
CA LEU A 331 -2.26 -2.60 -7.81
C LEU A 331 -1.05 -3.54 -7.79
N ALA A 332 -1.14 -4.66 -7.07
CA ALA A 332 -0.09 -5.68 -7.04
C ALA A 332 0.03 -6.38 -8.39
N ASP A 333 -1.10 -6.72 -9.00
CA ASP A 333 -1.13 -7.32 -10.35
C ASP A 333 -0.52 -6.38 -11.39
N THR A 334 -0.84 -5.09 -11.32
CA THR A 334 -0.30 -4.08 -12.26
C THR A 334 1.20 -3.88 -12.06
N LEU A 335 1.67 -3.79 -10.81
CA LEU A 335 3.09 -3.69 -10.50
C LEU A 335 3.88 -4.92 -10.96
N LEU A 336 3.39 -6.14 -10.68
CA LEU A 336 4.04 -7.37 -11.10
C LEU A 336 4.09 -7.49 -12.63
N ALA A 337 3.00 -7.13 -13.33
CA ALA A 337 2.97 -7.11 -14.80
C ALA A 337 4.04 -6.17 -15.38
N ASN A 338 4.22 -4.98 -14.79
CA ASN A 338 5.23 -4.05 -15.24
C ASN A 338 6.65 -4.53 -14.94
N ILE A 339 6.89 -5.15 -13.78
CA ILE A 339 8.20 -5.71 -13.42
C ILE A 339 8.55 -6.87 -14.36
N LEU A 340 7.58 -7.74 -14.69
CA LEU A 340 7.76 -8.82 -15.67
C LEU A 340 8.09 -8.27 -17.07
N ALA A 341 7.35 -7.25 -17.51
CA ALA A 341 7.61 -6.58 -18.78
C ALA A 341 9.00 -5.92 -18.80
N GLU A 342 9.38 -5.27 -17.70
CA GLU A 342 10.70 -4.68 -17.56
C GLU A 342 11.78 -5.76 -17.58
N ALA A 343 11.61 -6.87 -16.88
CA ALA A 343 12.57 -7.98 -16.86
C ALA A 343 12.77 -8.64 -18.22
N GLY A 344 11.79 -8.59 -19.12
CA GLY A 344 11.84 -9.20 -20.46
C GLY A 344 12.46 -8.34 -21.59
N ARG A 345 12.84 -7.09 -21.33
CA ARG A 345 13.47 -6.17 -22.31
C ARG A 345 14.91 -6.51 -22.71
#